data_AF-A0A9W8ET90-F1
#
_entry.id   AF-A0A9W8ET90-F1
#
_cell.length_a   1.000
_cell.length_b   1.000
_cell.length_c   1.000
_cell.angle_alpha   90.00
_cell.angle_beta   90.00
_cell.angle_gamma   90.00
#
_symmetry.space_group_name_H-M   'P 1'
#
loop_
_entity.id
_entity.type
_entity.pdbx_description
1 polymer ?
#
loop_
_entity_poly.entity_id
_entity_poly.type
_entity_poly.pdbx_seq_one_letter_code
_entity_poly.pdbx_strand_id
1 'polypeptide(L)'
;MDKMVQTIQSTRKQLEDLPGCGKSVEVHSSFASQWANPQKDVNSKLPPKALDSLRNTVLHRLNVESTEEIPFSLILVDGILLFYDEANNESPGAECDTGLFIYAQYETLKQRREARSAYVTKDGIWEDPPGYFDSIVWPNFVKYHSNLIAAHPEITDRKVTSAGGQKSAHEANVAICSSDMPFKDTLEVCVESILGEWNRRQQIQAQR
;
A
#
# COMPACT_ATOMS: atom_id res chain seq x y z
N MET A 1 8.93 13.32 10.56
CA MET A 1 7.85 12.73 9.73
C MET A 1 6.69 13.71 9.56
N ASP A 2 6.60 14.69 10.45
CA ASP A 2 5.62 15.78 10.50
C ASP A 2 5.47 16.51 9.16
N LYS A 3 6.59 16.76 8.45
CA LYS A 3 6.54 17.36 7.11
C LYS A 3 5.75 16.51 6.12
N MET A 4 5.85 15.18 6.19
CA MET A 4 5.11 14.27 5.31
C MET A 4 3.63 14.24 5.69
N VAL A 5 3.31 14.16 6.98
CA VAL A 5 1.94 14.27 7.51
C VAL A 5 1.29 15.59 7.05
N GLN A 6 1.97 16.72 7.25
CA GLN A 6 1.53 18.04 6.79
C GLN A 6 1.38 18.10 5.26
N THR A 7 2.26 17.43 4.51
CA THR A 7 2.16 17.35 3.05
C THR A 7 0.91 16.56 2.64
N ILE A 8 0.62 15.42 3.28
CA ILE A 8 -0.58 14.63 3.01
C ILE A 8 -1.83 15.44 3.36
N GLN A 9 -1.88 16.03 4.55
CA GLN A 9 -3.00 16.87 5.00
C GLN A 9 -3.26 18.07 4.08
N SER A 10 -2.21 18.80 3.70
CA SER A 10 -2.35 19.96 2.81
C SER A 10 -2.76 19.55 1.39
N THR A 11 -2.20 18.47 0.85
CA THR A 11 -2.57 17.92 -0.46
C THR A 11 -4.02 17.45 -0.45
N ARG A 12 -4.44 16.72 0.60
CA ARG A 12 -5.82 16.27 0.80
C ARG A 12 -6.78 17.45 0.76
N LYS A 13 -6.52 18.48 1.57
CA LYS A 13 -7.36 19.69 1.61
C LYS A 13 -7.45 20.36 0.24
N GLN A 14 -6.33 20.52 -0.47
CA GLN A 14 -6.31 21.10 -1.80
C GLN A 14 -7.15 20.32 -2.80
N LEU A 15 -7.15 18.99 -2.72
CA LEU A 15 -7.91 18.13 -3.63
C LEU A 15 -9.40 18.03 -3.27
N GLU A 16 -9.75 18.07 -1.99
CA GLU A 16 -11.14 18.16 -1.53
C GLU A 16 -11.80 19.49 -1.92
N ASP A 17 -11.02 20.57 -2.03
CA ASP A 17 -11.47 21.90 -2.46
C ASP A 17 -11.60 22.04 -3.99
N LEU A 18 -11.14 21.05 -4.79
CA LEU A 18 -11.29 21.08 -6.24
C LEU A 18 -12.75 20.81 -6.64
N PRO A 19 -13.36 21.63 -7.53
CA PRO A 19 -14.68 21.34 -8.06
C PRO A 19 -14.67 19.99 -8.77
N GLY A 20 -15.68 19.15 -8.47
CA GLY A 20 -15.81 17.76 -8.94
C GLY A 20 -15.29 17.59 -10.37
N CYS A 21 -14.18 16.86 -10.49
CA CYS A 21 -13.38 16.84 -11.69
C CYS A 21 -14.11 16.11 -12.83
N GLY A 22 -14.81 16.87 -13.66
CA GLY A 22 -15.48 16.37 -14.87
C GLY A 22 -14.55 16.15 -16.07
N LYS A 23 -13.23 16.09 -15.89
CA LYS A 23 -12.29 15.74 -16.96
C LYS A 23 -11.12 14.97 -16.36
N SER A 24 -10.92 13.74 -16.85
CA SER A 24 -9.69 12.98 -16.71
C SER A 24 -8.49 13.92 -16.90
N VAL A 25 -7.86 14.31 -15.80
CA VAL A 25 -6.52 14.88 -15.86
C VAL A 25 -5.62 13.65 -15.90
N GLU A 26 -5.12 13.30 -17.08
CA GLU A 26 -3.97 12.42 -17.20
C GLU A 26 -2.81 13.06 -16.44
N VAL A 27 -2.65 12.72 -15.16
CA VAL A 27 -1.41 12.95 -14.43
C VAL A 27 -0.62 11.66 -14.49
N HIS A 28 -0.03 11.39 -15.66
CA HIS A 28 1.10 10.47 -15.74
C HIS A 28 2.37 11.19 -15.26
N SER A 29 2.54 11.31 -13.95
CA SER A 29 3.87 11.48 -13.35
C SER A 29 4.28 10.17 -12.69
N SER A 30 4.57 9.17 -13.52
CA SER A 30 5.28 7.98 -13.07
C SER A 30 6.70 8.39 -12.64
N PHE A 31 6.88 8.72 -11.37
CA PHE A 31 8.15 8.47 -10.69
C PHE A 31 8.14 7.02 -10.19
N ALA A 32 8.02 6.06 -11.12
CA ALA A 32 8.48 4.72 -10.84
C ALA A 32 9.96 4.84 -10.51
N SER A 33 10.29 4.60 -9.24
CA SER A 33 11.67 4.48 -8.81
C SER A 33 12.34 3.48 -9.74
N GLN A 34 13.40 3.91 -10.43
CA GLN A 34 14.25 3.06 -11.27
C GLN A 34 15.02 2.01 -10.42
N TRP A 35 14.59 1.80 -9.18
CA TRP A 35 15.24 1.10 -8.10
C TRP A 35 14.46 -0.21 -7.85
N ALA A 36 14.85 -1.26 -8.57
CA ALA A 36 14.55 -2.68 -8.31
C ALA A 36 13.39 -3.35 -9.06
N ASN A 37 13.61 -3.70 -10.33
CA ASN A 37 13.64 -5.09 -10.86
C ASN A 37 13.71 -5.09 -12.40
N PRO A 38 14.14 -6.19 -13.06
CA PRO A 38 14.32 -6.22 -14.52
C PRO A 38 13.04 -5.80 -15.25
N GLN A 39 13.22 -5.12 -16.39
CA GLN A 39 12.21 -4.56 -17.31
C GLN A 39 11.12 -5.54 -17.81
N LYS A 40 11.00 -6.77 -17.28
CA LYS A 40 9.82 -7.59 -17.54
C LYS A 40 8.62 -6.94 -16.88
N ASP A 41 7.89 -6.22 -17.72
CA ASP A 41 6.64 -5.54 -17.45
C ASP A 41 5.81 -6.29 -16.39
N VAL A 42 5.41 -5.57 -15.34
CA VAL A 42 4.59 -6.11 -14.25
C VAL A 42 3.25 -6.64 -14.81
N ASN A 43 2.79 -6.09 -15.94
CA ASN A 43 1.63 -6.59 -16.68
C ASN A 43 1.81 -8.04 -17.18
N SER A 44 3.04 -8.54 -17.31
CA SER A 44 3.29 -9.93 -17.68
C SER A 44 2.98 -10.94 -16.57
N LYS A 45 2.76 -10.48 -15.33
CA LYS A 45 2.45 -11.34 -14.18
C LYS A 45 0.96 -11.66 -14.04
N LEU A 46 0.06 -10.89 -14.67
CA LEU A 46 -1.37 -11.20 -14.72
C LEU A 46 -1.80 -11.49 -16.17
N PRO A 47 -2.51 -12.59 -16.41
CA PRO A 47 -3.19 -12.78 -17.68
C PRO A 47 -4.16 -11.61 -17.95
N PRO A 48 -4.24 -11.05 -19.17
CA PRO A 48 -5.16 -9.96 -19.49
C PRO A 48 -6.60 -10.22 -19.05
N LYS A 49 -7.07 -11.46 -19.24
CA LYS A 49 -8.39 -11.92 -18.78
C LYS A 49 -8.62 -11.74 -17.29
N ALA A 50 -7.60 -11.95 -16.45
CA ALA A 50 -7.71 -11.76 -15.02
C ALA A 50 -7.85 -10.28 -14.66
N LEU A 51 -7.10 -9.41 -15.36
CA LEU A 51 -7.18 -7.96 -15.19
C LEU A 51 -8.55 -7.42 -15.65
N ASP A 52 -9.04 -7.87 -16.80
CA ASP A 52 -10.37 -7.50 -17.32
C ASP A 52 -11.48 -7.95 -16.38
N SER A 53 -11.38 -9.16 -15.83
CA SER A 53 -12.32 -9.67 -14.83
C SER A 53 -12.35 -8.77 -13.59
N LEU A 54 -11.19 -8.32 -13.10
CA LEU A 54 -11.11 -7.45 -11.94
C LEU A 54 -11.66 -6.04 -12.26
N ARG A 55 -11.33 -5.49 -13.42
CA ARG A 55 -11.91 -4.22 -13.90
C ARG A 55 -13.43 -4.29 -13.94
N ASN A 56 -14.01 -5.34 -14.54
CA ASN A 56 -15.45 -5.54 -14.60
C ASN A 56 -16.07 -5.67 -13.21
N THR A 57 -15.36 -6.30 -12.26
CA THR A 57 -15.81 -6.39 -10.86
C THR A 57 -15.87 -5.01 -10.21
N VAL A 58 -14.87 -4.17 -10.43
CA VAL A 58 -14.84 -2.78 -9.93
C VAL A 58 -16.00 -1.96 -10.51
N LEU A 59 -16.17 -1.98 -11.84
CA LEU A 59 -17.27 -1.25 -12.50
C LEU A 59 -18.64 -1.70 -11.99
N HIS A 60 -18.86 -3.02 -11.89
CA HIS A 60 -20.09 -3.58 -11.37
C HIS A 60 -20.35 -3.16 -9.90
N ARG A 61 -19.34 -3.22 -9.04
CA ARG A 61 -19.46 -2.84 -7.62
C ARG A 61 -19.70 -1.35 -7.41
N LEU A 62 -19.22 -0.52 -8.32
CA LEU A 62 -19.46 0.93 -8.32
C LEU A 62 -20.77 1.31 -9.05
N ASN A 63 -21.43 0.36 -9.72
CA ASN A 63 -22.61 0.57 -10.55
C ASN A 63 -22.37 1.65 -11.63
N VAL A 64 -21.28 1.49 -12.37
CA VAL A 64 -20.88 2.36 -13.48
C VAL A 64 -20.55 1.52 -14.72
N GLU A 65 -20.70 2.11 -15.90
CA GLU A 65 -20.50 1.40 -17.18
C GLU A 65 -19.05 1.53 -17.69
N SER A 66 -18.32 2.56 -17.24
CA SER A 66 -16.94 2.82 -17.68
C SER A 66 -16.05 3.41 -16.60
N THR A 67 -14.74 3.40 -16.82
CA THR A 67 -13.75 3.94 -15.88
C THR A 67 -13.84 5.46 -15.72
N GLU A 68 -14.41 6.16 -16.70
CA GLU A 68 -14.62 7.60 -16.70
C GLU A 68 -15.76 8.03 -15.76
N GLU A 69 -16.65 7.09 -15.42
CA GLU A 69 -17.78 7.31 -14.51
C GLU A 69 -17.42 7.05 -13.04
N ILE A 70 -16.18 6.64 -12.74
CA ILE A 70 -15.74 6.39 -11.36
C ILE A 70 -15.95 7.66 -10.51
N PRO A 71 -16.73 7.60 -9.42
CA PRO A 71 -17.22 8.78 -8.72
C PRO A 71 -16.22 9.36 -7.69
N PHE A 72 -14.94 8.98 -7.78
CA PHE A 72 -13.89 9.43 -6.88
C PHE A 72 -12.53 9.46 -7.56
N SER A 73 -11.63 10.27 -7.02
CA SER A 73 -10.21 10.25 -7.36
C SER A 73 -9.46 9.33 -6.39
N LEU A 74 -8.55 8.52 -6.92
CA LEU A 74 -7.66 7.66 -6.12
C LEU A 74 -6.27 8.26 -6.08
N ILE A 75 -5.69 8.36 -4.88
CA ILE A 75 -4.31 8.79 -4.66
C ILE A 75 -3.61 7.66 -3.91
N LEU A 76 -2.50 7.18 -4.46
CA LEU A 76 -1.67 6.18 -3.82
C LEU A 76 -0.42 6.86 -3.25
N VAL A 77 -0.22 6.69 -1.94
CA VAL A 77 1.00 7.09 -1.24
C VAL A 77 1.76 5.82 -0.90
N ASP A 78 2.98 5.67 -1.42
CA ASP A 78 3.83 4.50 -1.21
C ASP A 78 5.07 4.85 -0.38
N GLY A 79 5.45 3.96 0.53
CA GLY A 79 6.59 4.14 1.41
C GLY A 79 6.73 3.04 2.46
N ILE A 80 7.98 2.66 2.74
CA ILE A 80 8.32 1.55 3.64
C ILE A 80 8.13 1.83 5.15
N LEU A 81 7.77 3.07 5.52
CA LEU A 81 7.58 3.53 6.90
C LEU A 81 6.29 4.36 7.07
N LEU A 82 5.28 4.14 6.23
CA LEU A 82 4.01 4.88 6.33
C LEU A 82 3.21 4.50 7.58
N PHE A 83 3.30 3.23 8.01
CA PHE A 83 2.57 2.66 9.14
C PHE A 83 3.52 2.34 10.30
N TYR A 84 4.53 3.18 10.52
CA TYR A 84 5.48 2.96 11.58
C TYR A 84 4.89 3.27 12.96
N ASP A 85 5.39 2.60 13.98
CA ASP A 85 4.94 2.77 15.36
C ASP A 85 5.48 4.08 15.94
N GLU A 86 4.56 5.02 16.23
CA GLU A 86 4.82 6.20 17.06
C GLU A 86 4.03 6.13 18.35
N ALA A 87 4.63 6.67 19.43
CA ALA A 87 3.97 6.79 20.72
C ALA A 87 2.68 7.61 20.68
N ASN A 88 2.51 8.48 19.67
CA ASN A 88 1.37 9.40 19.55
C ASN A 88 0.41 9.07 18.39
N ASN A 89 0.60 7.94 17.69
CA ASN A 89 -0.27 7.50 16.59
C ASN A 89 -0.35 8.47 15.37
N GLU A 90 0.62 9.37 15.21
CA GLU A 90 0.73 10.34 14.11
C GLU A 90 1.48 9.77 12.88
N SER A 91 1.29 8.48 12.59
CA SER A 91 1.91 7.89 11.41
C SER A 91 1.33 8.53 10.12
N PRO A 92 2.12 8.74 9.06
CA PRO A 92 1.63 9.26 7.79
C PRO A 92 0.44 8.46 7.22
N GLY A 93 0.42 7.16 7.45
CA GLY A 93 -0.70 6.30 7.04
C GLY A 93 -2.03 6.63 7.74
N ALA A 94 -2.01 7.31 8.89
CA ALA A 94 -3.20 7.79 9.58
C ALA A 94 -3.96 8.90 8.86
N GLU A 95 -3.29 9.60 7.95
CA GLU A 95 -3.90 10.66 7.15
C GLU A 95 -4.61 10.11 5.89
N CYS A 96 -4.39 8.83 5.57
CA CYS A 96 -4.99 8.14 4.43
C CYS A 96 -6.39 7.60 4.78
N ASP A 97 -7.30 7.59 3.79
CA ASP A 97 -8.66 7.06 3.98
C ASP A 97 -8.68 5.55 4.23
N THR A 98 -7.70 4.81 3.72
CA THR A 98 -7.49 3.37 3.98
C THR A 98 -6.00 3.05 3.81
N GLY A 99 -5.50 2.07 4.55
CA GLY A 99 -4.12 1.62 4.48
C GLY A 99 -3.97 0.27 3.76
N LEU A 100 -2.88 0.10 3.01
CA LEU A 100 -2.51 -1.18 2.40
C LEU A 100 -1.11 -1.55 2.90
N PHE A 101 -0.99 -2.65 3.65
CA PHE A 101 0.29 -3.16 4.14
C PHE A 101 0.64 -4.47 3.44
N ILE A 102 1.52 -4.37 2.44
CA ILE A 102 1.98 -5.52 1.64
C ILE A 102 3.26 -6.08 2.26
N TYR A 103 3.22 -7.30 2.77
CA TYR A 103 4.38 -7.95 3.39
C TYR A 103 4.84 -9.19 2.60
N ALA A 104 5.96 -9.79 2.99
CA ALA A 104 6.36 -11.13 2.58
C ALA A 104 7.18 -11.77 3.71
N GLN A 105 7.31 -13.09 3.69
CA GLN A 105 8.11 -13.83 4.64
C GLN A 105 9.59 -13.42 4.54
N TYR A 106 10.30 -13.57 5.66
CA TYR A 106 11.70 -13.19 5.81
C TYR A 106 12.58 -13.69 4.67
N GLU A 107 12.48 -14.98 4.29
CA GLU A 107 13.30 -15.56 3.24
C GLU A 107 13.02 -14.93 1.87
N THR A 108 11.76 -14.66 1.55
CA THR A 108 11.39 -13.97 0.31
C THR A 108 11.93 -12.53 0.29
N LEU A 109 11.79 -11.81 1.40
CA LEU A 109 12.30 -10.44 1.51
C LEU A 109 13.82 -10.38 1.41
N LYS A 110 14.52 -11.32 2.07
CA LYS A 110 15.97 -11.46 1.98
C LYS A 110 16.41 -11.69 0.55
N GLN A 111 15.85 -12.71 -0.10
CA GLN A 111 16.14 -13.02 -1.50
C GLN A 111 15.89 -11.82 -2.41
N ARG A 112 14.75 -11.14 -2.24
CA ARG A 112 14.39 -9.96 -3.04
C ARG A 112 15.32 -8.78 -2.78
N ARG A 113 15.80 -8.57 -1.55
CA ARG A 113 16.71 -7.47 -1.18
C ARG A 113 18.12 -7.72 -1.74
N GLU A 114 18.65 -8.92 -1.52
CA GLU A 114 19.99 -9.31 -1.98
C GLU A 114 20.08 -9.37 -3.52
N ALA A 115 18.96 -9.62 -4.21
CA ALA A 115 18.88 -9.56 -5.66
C ALA A 115 18.76 -8.14 -6.24
N ARG A 116 18.57 -7.10 -5.41
CA ARG A 116 18.45 -5.72 -5.93
C ARG A 116 19.81 -5.24 -6.41
N SER A 117 19.80 -4.60 -7.57
CA SER A 117 20.98 -3.86 -8.05
C SER A 117 21.33 -2.73 -7.10
N ALA A 118 22.62 -2.37 -7.09
CA ALA A 118 23.14 -1.27 -6.30
C ALA A 118 22.38 0.05 -6.60
N TYR A 119 22.19 0.85 -5.55
CA TYR A 119 21.49 2.13 -5.60
C TYR A 119 22.45 3.23 -6.06
N VAL A 120 22.09 4.04 -7.05
CA VAL A 120 22.83 5.27 -7.33
C VAL A 120 22.27 6.35 -6.43
N THR A 121 23.06 6.72 -5.43
CA THR A 121 22.78 7.82 -4.52
C THR A 121 23.51 9.07 -4.99
N LYS A 122 23.19 10.23 -4.38
CA LYS A 122 23.91 11.49 -4.65
C LYS A 122 25.41 11.40 -4.34
N ASP A 123 25.78 10.52 -3.41
CA ASP A 123 27.14 10.34 -2.92
C ASP A 123 27.87 9.17 -3.59
N GLY A 124 27.25 8.54 -4.60
CA GLY A 124 27.82 7.42 -5.35
C GLY A 124 26.94 6.17 -5.34
N ILE A 125 27.52 5.05 -5.74
CA ILE A 125 26.82 3.76 -5.80
C ILE A 125 26.83 3.13 -4.40
N TRP A 126 25.65 2.89 -3.84
CA TRP A 126 25.44 2.14 -2.60
C TRP A 126 25.07 0.69 -2.94
N GLU A 127 25.92 -0.24 -2.50
CA GLU A 127 25.64 -1.67 -2.49
C GLU A 127 25.51 -2.13 -1.03
N ASP A 128 24.54 -2.98 -0.75
CA ASP A 128 24.35 -3.48 0.61
C ASP A 128 25.58 -4.30 1.04
N PRO A 129 26.23 -3.99 2.17
CA PRO A 129 27.35 -4.78 2.63
C PRO A 129 26.90 -6.21 3.02
N PRO A 130 27.81 -7.19 3.05
CA PRO A 130 27.49 -8.55 3.48
C PRO A 130 26.78 -8.57 4.85
N GLY A 131 25.63 -9.25 4.93
CA GLY A 131 24.83 -9.36 6.16
C GLY A 131 23.98 -8.12 6.51
N TYR A 132 23.91 -7.10 5.64
CA TYR A 132 23.13 -5.89 5.88
C TYR A 132 21.64 -6.16 6.09
N PHE A 133 21.06 -7.11 5.35
CA PHE A 133 19.65 -7.45 5.52
C PHE A 133 19.37 -7.99 6.93
N ASP A 134 20.17 -8.93 7.38
CA ASP A 134 20.02 -9.59 8.68
C ASP A 134 20.32 -8.66 9.85
N SER A 135 21.34 -7.82 9.67
CA SER A 135 21.87 -6.99 10.76
C SER A 135 21.15 -5.66 10.89
N ILE A 136 20.59 -5.12 9.79
CA ILE A 136 20.05 -3.76 9.72
C ILE A 136 18.62 -3.76 9.20
N VAL A 137 18.36 -4.29 8.00
CA VAL A 137 17.05 -4.10 7.35
C VAL A 137 15.93 -4.80 8.12
N TRP A 138 16.09 -6.09 8.40
CA TRP A 138 15.07 -6.90 9.07
C TRP A 138 14.80 -6.46 10.52
N PRO A 139 15.83 -6.23 11.37
CA PRO A 139 15.60 -5.73 12.73
C PRO A 139 14.87 -4.38 12.74
N ASN A 140 15.20 -3.47 11.81
CA ASN A 140 14.49 -2.19 11.71
C ASN A 140 13.04 -2.37 11.20
N PHE A 141 12.80 -3.26 10.24
CA PHE A 141 11.43 -3.59 9.81
C PHE A 141 10.57 -4.06 11.00
N VAL A 142 11.07 -5.01 11.78
CA VAL A 142 10.37 -5.53 12.97
C VAL A 142 10.18 -4.44 14.03
N LYS A 143 11.21 -3.63 14.29
CA LYS A 143 11.15 -2.55 15.27
C LYS A 143 10.11 -1.49 14.91
N TYR A 144 10.09 -1.04 13.65
CA TYR A 144 9.23 0.07 13.24
C TYR A 144 7.78 -0.36 12.98
N HIS A 145 7.47 -1.64 12.90
CA HIS A 145 6.10 -2.15 12.66
C HIS A 145 5.65 -3.12 13.76
N SER A 146 6.21 -3.01 14.96
CA SER A 146 5.95 -3.91 16.08
C SER A 146 4.49 -3.94 16.53
N ASN A 147 3.74 -2.83 16.51
CA ASN A 147 2.31 -2.82 16.85
C ASN A 147 1.51 -3.54 15.77
N LEU A 148 1.81 -3.26 14.49
CA LEU A 148 1.18 -3.94 13.37
C LEU A 148 1.45 -5.45 13.40
N ILE A 149 2.69 -5.85 13.70
CA ILE A 149 3.08 -7.27 13.86
C ILE A 149 2.40 -7.89 15.08
N ALA A 150 2.25 -7.16 16.19
CA ALA A 150 1.53 -7.64 17.37
C ALA A 150 0.04 -7.91 17.06
N ALA A 151 -0.58 -7.05 16.24
CA ALA A 151 -1.94 -7.23 15.75
C ALA A 151 -2.06 -8.32 14.67
N HIS A 152 -1.00 -8.53 13.89
CA HIS A 152 -0.91 -9.45 12.75
C HIS A 152 0.36 -10.30 12.79
N PRO A 153 0.42 -11.32 13.67
CA PRO A 153 1.61 -12.14 13.85
C PRO A 153 2.06 -12.87 12.57
N GLU A 154 1.15 -13.10 11.63
CA GLU A 154 1.43 -13.69 10.31
C GLU A 154 2.42 -12.91 9.46
N ILE A 155 2.69 -11.64 9.80
CA ILE A 155 3.70 -10.80 9.14
C ILE A 155 5.12 -11.35 9.34
N THR A 156 5.39 -11.91 10.52
CA THR A 156 6.72 -12.46 10.87
C THR A 156 6.70 -13.97 11.10
N ASP A 157 5.58 -14.54 11.54
CA ASP A 157 5.47 -15.96 11.85
C ASP A 157 5.02 -16.78 10.65
N ARG A 158 5.84 -17.77 10.29
CA ARG A 158 5.65 -18.69 9.16
C ARG A 158 4.42 -19.62 9.29
N LYS A 159 3.70 -19.61 10.42
CA LYS A 159 2.75 -20.67 10.81
C LYS A 159 1.42 -20.25 11.45
N VAL A 160 1.07 -18.97 11.51
CA VAL A 160 -0.19 -18.58 12.17
C VAL A 160 -1.36 -18.57 11.18
N THR A 161 -2.29 -19.51 11.37
CA THR A 161 -3.71 -19.33 11.03
C THR A 161 -4.32 -18.41 12.08
N SER A 162 -4.92 -17.32 11.62
CA SER A 162 -5.46 -16.18 12.37
C SER A 162 -6.15 -16.53 13.70
N ALA A 163 -5.69 -15.91 14.79
CA ALA A 163 -6.44 -15.78 16.03
C ALA A 163 -6.27 -14.34 16.57
N GLY A 164 -7.39 -13.69 16.85
CA GLY A 164 -7.50 -12.23 16.97
C GLY A 164 -6.85 -11.60 18.21
N GLY A 165 -6.13 -10.51 17.96
CA GLY A 165 -5.84 -9.45 18.94
C GLY A 165 -6.85 -8.29 18.83
N GLN A 166 -7.04 -7.56 19.93
CA GLN A 166 -7.87 -6.34 19.93
C GLN A 166 -7.20 -5.24 19.11
N LYS A 167 -7.90 -4.81 18.05
CA LYS A 167 -7.44 -3.82 17.08
C LYS A 167 -7.58 -2.40 17.65
N SER A 168 -6.57 -1.56 17.50
CA SER A 168 -6.79 -0.11 17.60
C SER A 168 -7.66 0.36 16.42
N ALA A 169 -8.38 1.48 16.57
CA ALA A 169 -9.27 1.99 15.52
C ALA A 169 -8.53 2.37 14.22
N HIS A 170 -7.23 2.69 14.30
CA HIS A 170 -6.37 3.01 13.16
C HIS A 170 -5.88 1.74 12.45
N GLU A 171 -5.43 0.74 13.21
CA GLU A 171 -5.07 -0.59 12.69
C GLU A 171 -6.27 -1.31 12.06
N ALA A 172 -7.50 -0.99 12.49
CA ALA A 172 -8.72 -1.57 11.95
C ALA A 172 -8.97 -1.22 10.46
N ASN A 173 -8.32 -0.18 9.92
CA ASN A 173 -8.50 0.28 8.54
C ASN A 173 -7.26 0.05 7.64
N VAL A 174 -6.36 -0.82 8.06
CA VAL A 174 -5.21 -1.24 7.25
C VAL A 174 -5.45 -2.67 6.76
N ALA A 175 -5.55 -2.86 5.45
CA ALA A 175 -5.58 -4.18 4.85
C ALA A 175 -4.18 -4.79 4.85
N ILE A 176 -4.02 -5.95 5.49
CA ILE A 176 -2.78 -6.72 5.54
C ILE A 176 -2.81 -7.79 4.46
N CYS A 177 -1.82 -7.80 3.58
CA CYS A 177 -1.74 -8.81 2.53
C CYS A 177 -0.30 -9.27 2.25
N SER A 178 -0.13 -10.60 2.11
CA SER A 178 1.15 -11.18 1.72
C SER A 178 1.35 -11.09 0.22
N SER A 179 2.58 -10.78 -0.18
CA SER A 179 3.10 -10.84 -1.56
C SER A 179 3.85 -12.15 -1.86
N ASP A 180 3.78 -13.14 -0.96
CA ASP A 180 4.11 -14.53 -1.26
C ASP A 180 2.93 -15.30 -1.88
N MET A 181 1.72 -14.75 -1.77
CA MET A 181 0.53 -15.24 -2.43
C MET A 181 0.57 -14.91 -3.94
N PRO A 182 -0.24 -15.60 -4.77
CA PRO A 182 -0.45 -15.18 -6.15
C PRO A 182 -0.81 -13.69 -6.22
N PHE A 183 -0.16 -12.96 -7.13
CA PHE A 183 -0.32 -11.50 -7.23
C PHE A 183 -1.79 -11.07 -7.45
N LYS A 184 -2.58 -11.93 -8.11
CA LYS A 184 -4.03 -11.74 -8.26
C LYS A 184 -4.72 -11.57 -6.90
N ASP A 185 -4.40 -12.42 -5.94
CA ASP A 185 -5.06 -12.47 -4.64
C ASP A 185 -4.65 -11.24 -3.80
N THR A 186 -3.36 -10.85 -3.86
CA THR A 186 -2.90 -9.59 -3.26
C THR A 186 -3.64 -8.39 -3.85
N LEU A 187 -3.82 -8.35 -5.17
CA LEU A 187 -4.49 -7.25 -5.87
C LEU A 187 -5.99 -7.20 -5.54
N GLU A 188 -6.66 -8.35 -5.46
CA GLU A 188 -8.06 -8.43 -5.03
C GLU A 188 -8.26 -7.87 -3.63
N VAL A 189 -7.38 -8.17 -2.67
CA VAL A 189 -7.44 -7.59 -1.32
C VAL A 189 -7.30 -6.07 -1.35
N CYS A 190 -6.35 -5.53 -2.14
CA CYS A 190 -6.18 -4.10 -2.26
C CYS A 190 -7.42 -3.41 -2.85
N VAL A 191 -8.01 -3.98 -3.91
CA VAL A 191 -9.21 -3.44 -4.55
C VAL A 191 -10.40 -3.47 -3.60
N GLU A 192 -10.62 -4.58 -2.89
CA GLU A 192 -11.72 -4.68 -1.92
C GLU A 192 -11.56 -3.70 -0.75
N SER A 193 -10.33 -3.43 -0.30
CA SER A 193 -10.09 -2.40 0.73
C SER A 193 -10.51 -1.01 0.26
N ILE A 194 -10.14 -0.63 -0.97
CA ILE A 194 -10.48 0.67 -1.56
C ILE A 194 -12.00 0.80 -1.76
N LEU A 195 -12.64 -0.23 -2.33
CA LEU A 195 -14.09 -0.24 -2.52
C LEU A 195 -14.86 -0.26 -1.20
N GLY A 196 -14.35 -0.98 -0.20
CA GLY A 196 -14.90 -1.01 1.16
C GLY A 196 -14.92 0.38 1.78
N GLU A 197 -13.81 1.10 1.69
CA GLU A 197 -13.71 2.47 2.19
C GLU A 197 -14.65 3.44 1.46
N TRP A 198 -14.73 3.34 0.12
CA TRP A 198 -15.70 4.11 -0.66
C TRP A 198 -17.14 3.89 -0.16
N ASN A 199 -17.57 2.63 -0.02
CA ASN A 199 -18.92 2.29 0.42
C ASN A 199 -19.20 2.80 1.84
N ARG A 200 -18.22 2.68 2.75
CA ARG A 200 -18.33 3.22 4.11
C ARG A 200 -18.57 4.72 4.10
N ARG A 201 -17.88 5.49 3.26
CA ARG A 201 -18.07 6.94 3.13
C ARG A 201 -19.44 7.30 2.58
N GLN A 202 -19.94 6.56 1.59
CA GLN A 202 -21.28 6.78 1.05
C GLN A 202 -22.38 6.55 2.10
N GLN A 203 -22.24 5.52 2.94
CA GLN A 203 -23.18 5.27 4.04
C GLN A 203 -23.19 6.39 5.08
N ILE A 204 -22.02 6.93 5.43
CA ILE A 204 -21.91 8.06 6.37
C ILE A 204 -22.56 9.33 5.79
N GLN A 205 -22.42 9.58 4.49
CA GLN A 205 -23.04 10.71 3.81
C GLN A 205 -24.56 10.58 3.75
N ALA A 206 -25.09 9.37 3.49
CA ALA A 206 -26.53 9.11 3.43
C ALA A 206 -27.24 9.23 4.80
N GLN A 207 -26.49 9.23 5.90
CA GLN A 207 -27.01 9.38 7.27
C GLN A 207 -26.97 10.84 7.79
N ARG A 208 -26.41 11.78 7.01
CA ARG A 208 -26.35 13.21 7.32
C ARG A 208 -27.46 13.96 6.61
#